data_AF-A0A066WEG4-F1
#
_entry.id   AF-A0A066WEG4-F1
#
_cell.length_a   1.000
_cell.length_b   1.000
_cell.length_c   1.000
_cell.angle_alpha   90.00
_cell.angle_beta   90.00
_cell.angle_gamma   90.00
#
_symmetry.space_group_name_H-M   'P 1'
#
loop_
_entity.id
_entity.type
_entity.pdbx_description
1 polymer ?
#
loop_
_entity_poly.entity_id
_entity_poly.type
_entity_poly.pdbx_seq_one_letter_code
_entity_poly.pdbx_strand_id
1 'polypeptide(L)'
;MTNTGASAARQLIYAYAEPFLQPGSAPVAATGSTSGSLKDYVKDLASKTTKPECLLGDKQADNVVSSWLDKAEALFGAAFSSVDASVLHPLEKEVEPVVYLAPGSVEPTAADLSLFAYLHPLLSSPSSASTQHAYPSLARYTSHISNLFAVASAVQKAKLDMSAFEPVYEGMPKIERVDLSKEKAKAKEAKAKAASKGAAAGVNAKQDKKEKATTAGATSGAAEGDSKSKKEKSGGNNKGGAAAASEPSRPLPSQIDLRVGKIVDIKKHPDADSLYLETVDFGESTGPRTVLSGLVRFVPIEAMQDRMVVGICNLKPVAMRGIKSHAMLLCATHKDGAEKGGVEPILPPEGSKPGDKLWIEGFEGKQPEAQLNPKKKVFETIQPGYLTTAERKAGWKGVGPDEDADSAEPKVRLIIGENGPCYAPNFDGATLS
;
A
#
# COMPACT_ATOMS: atom_id res chain seq x y z
N MET A 1 -24.16 38.01 12.74
CA MET A 1 -23.05 37.74 13.69
C MET A 1 -22.11 36.80 12.96
N THR A 2 -20.90 37.25 12.63
CA THR A 2 -19.90 36.40 11.97
C THR A 2 -19.56 35.27 12.92
N ASN A 3 -20.07 34.07 12.65
CA ASN A 3 -19.76 32.87 13.42
C ASN A 3 -18.24 32.65 13.33
N THR A 4 -17.53 32.76 14.45
CA THR A 4 -16.11 32.39 14.49
C THR A 4 -15.98 30.90 14.19
N GLY A 5 -14.85 30.46 13.63
CA GLY A 5 -14.61 29.03 13.35
C GLY A 5 -14.84 28.14 14.59
N ALA A 6 -14.51 28.65 15.78
CA ALA A 6 -14.77 27.97 17.05
C ALA A 6 -16.27 27.82 17.38
N SER A 7 -17.10 28.82 17.05
CA SER A 7 -18.55 28.74 17.20
C SER A 7 -19.15 27.74 16.22
N ALA A 8 -18.71 27.76 14.96
CA ALA A 8 -19.15 26.83 13.93
C ALA A 8 -18.79 25.38 14.27
N ALA A 9 -17.58 25.13 14.78
CA ALA A 9 -17.15 23.81 15.23
C ALA A 9 -18.06 23.24 16.33
N ARG A 10 -18.36 24.04 17.37
CA ARG A 10 -19.24 23.61 18.47
C ARG A 10 -20.67 23.33 17.99
N GLN A 11 -21.22 24.21 17.16
CA GLN A 11 -22.57 24.05 16.60
C GLN A 11 -22.68 22.79 15.73
N LEU A 12 -21.65 22.52 14.91
CA LEU A 12 -21.62 21.32 14.07
C LEU A 12 -21.52 20.04 14.90
N ILE A 13 -20.59 20.00 15.87
CA ILE A 13 -20.41 18.84 16.75
C ILE A 13 -21.69 18.54 17.53
N TYR A 14 -22.35 19.57 18.05
CA TYR A 14 -23.64 19.42 18.73
C TYR A 14 -24.70 18.80 17.82
N ALA A 15 -24.92 19.38 16.64
CA ALA A 15 -25.94 18.92 15.71
C ALA A 15 -25.67 17.50 15.19
N TYR A 16 -24.40 17.10 15.13
CA TYR A 16 -23.99 15.74 14.80
C TYR A 16 -24.31 14.74 15.93
N ALA A 17 -24.08 15.13 17.19
CA ALA A 17 -24.33 14.30 18.37
C ALA A 17 -25.81 14.25 18.79
N GLU A 18 -26.61 15.25 18.40
CA GLU A 18 -28.00 15.44 18.80
C GLU A 18 -28.87 14.17 18.73
N PRO A 19 -28.80 13.33 17.66
CA PRO A 19 -29.59 12.10 17.58
C PRO A 19 -29.30 11.08 18.68
N PHE A 20 -28.15 11.20 19.35
CA PHE A 20 -27.67 10.27 20.38
C PHE A 20 -27.81 10.84 21.80
N LEU A 21 -28.30 12.08 21.98
CA LEU A 21 -28.45 12.67 23.31
C LEU A 21 -29.47 11.91 24.15
N GLN A 22 -29.19 11.78 25.45
CA GLN A 22 -30.14 11.18 26.38
C GLN A 22 -31.40 12.07 26.54
N PRO A 23 -32.60 11.48 26.73
CA PRO A 23 -33.82 12.26 26.91
C PRO A 23 -33.71 13.21 28.12
N GLY A 24 -33.88 14.51 27.90
CA GLY A 24 -33.81 15.53 28.95
C GLY A 24 -32.41 16.05 29.29
N SER A 25 -31.34 15.56 28.64
CA SER A 25 -29.95 16.01 28.86
C SER A 25 -29.53 17.10 27.87
N ALA A 26 -30.32 18.17 27.72
CA ALA A 26 -29.93 19.31 26.89
C ALA A 26 -28.66 19.96 27.49
N PRO A 27 -27.53 20.04 26.76
CA PRO A 27 -26.33 20.66 27.29
C PRO A 27 -26.56 22.16 27.49
N VAL A 28 -25.91 22.72 28.51
CA VAL A 28 -25.97 24.14 28.90
C VAL A 28 -25.57 25.09 27.75
N ALA A 29 -24.89 24.58 26.72
CA ALA A 29 -24.30 25.35 25.63
C ALA A 29 -25.00 25.17 24.26
N ALA A 30 -26.29 24.84 24.22
CA ALA A 30 -27.09 24.94 22.99
C ALA A 30 -27.20 26.39 22.43
N THR A 31 -26.69 27.40 23.18
CA THR A 31 -26.87 28.84 22.91
C THR A 31 -25.57 29.60 22.60
N GLY A 32 -24.46 28.93 22.28
CA GLY A 32 -23.26 29.62 21.79
C GLY A 32 -22.41 30.31 22.87
N SER A 33 -22.47 29.83 24.12
CA SER A 33 -21.46 30.22 25.13
C SER A 33 -20.10 29.59 24.78
N THR A 34 -19.10 30.44 24.55
CA THR A 34 -17.71 30.09 24.22
C THR A 34 -16.84 29.81 25.45
N SER A 35 -17.42 29.67 26.65
CA SER A 35 -16.62 29.47 27.87
C SER A 35 -16.07 28.06 27.98
N GLY A 36 -14.73 27.91 27.98
CA GLY A 36 -14.02 26.63 28.18
C GLY A 36 -13.42 26.06 26.88
N SER A 37 -12.50 25.10 26.99
CA SER A 37 -11.83 24.51 25.82
C SER A 37 -12.82 23.72 24.94
N LEU A 38 -12.50 23.55 23.66
CA LEU A 38 -13.29 22.71 22.75
C LEU A 38 -13.29 21.24 23.21
N LYS A 39 -12.16 20.78 23.74
CA LYS A 39 -11.99 19.44 24.30
C LYS A 39 -12.91 19.17 25.48
N ASP A 40 -12.98 20.08 26.45
CA ASP A 40 -13.85 19.91 27.63
C ASP A 40 -15.32 19.89 27.22
N TYR A 41 -15.67 20.72 26.24
CA TYR A 41 -17.01 20.73 25.66
C TYR A 41 -17.38 19.39 25.00
N VAL A 42 -16.47 18.81 24.20
CA VAL A 42 -16.71 17.51 23.56
C VAL A 42 -16.84 16.40 24.60
N LYS A 43 -16.03 16.42 25.68
CA LYS A 43 -16.12 15.43 26.76
C LYS A 43 -17.43 15.53 27.55
N ASP A 44 -17.87 16.74 27.87
CA ASP A 44 -19.18 16.98 28.49
C ASP A 44 -20.31 16.45 27.59
N LEU A 45 -20.25 16.75 26.29
CA LEU A 45 -21.24 16.29 25.33
C LEU A 45 -21.26 14.76 25.22
N ALA A 46 -20.10 14.12 25.09
CA ALA A 46 -19.97 12.66 25.03
C ALA A 46 -20.59 11.98 26.26
N SER A 47 -20.42 12.55 27.47
CA SER A 47 -21.01 12.03 28.70
C SER A 47 -22.55 12.05 28.72
N LYS A 48 -23.18 12.87 27.87
CA LYS A 48 -24.63 13.02 27.73
C LYS A 48 -25.20 12.27 26.52
N THR A 49 -24.37 11.55 25.78
CA THR A 49 -24.79 10.75 24.63
C THR A 49 -24.93 9.28 25.00
N THR A 50 -25.80 8.56 24.29
CA THR A 50 -25.91 7.10 24.34
C THR A 50 -24.81 6.39 23.53
N LYS A 51 -24.08 7.13 22.69
CA LYS A 51 -23.02 6.65 21.79
C LYS A 51 -21.77 7.56 21.85
N PRO A 52 -21.04 7.65 22.99
CA PRO A 52 -19.89 8.55 23.15
C PRO A 52 -18.78 8.32 22.12
N GLU A 53 -18.66 7.10 21.60
CA GLU A 53 -17.71 6.72 20.56
C GLU A 53 -17.93 7.47 19.23
N CYS A 54 -19.12 8.04 18.98
CA CYS A 54 -19.34 8.86 17.78
C CYS A 54 -18.62 10.22 17.85
N LEU A 55 -18.24 10.66 19.05
CA LEU A 55 -17.52 11.90 19.27
C LEU A 55 -16.05 11.67 19.57
N LEU A 56 -15.74 10.68 20.41
CA LEU A 56 -14.40 10.42 20.92
C LEU A 56 -13.65 9.29 20.18
N GLY A 57 -14.35 8.52 19.33
CA GLY A 57 -13.80 7.28 18.78
C GLY A 57 -13.74 6.16 19.83
N ASP A 58 -13.00 5.10 19.51
CA ASP A 58 -12.74 4.02 20.46
C ASP A 58 -11.78 4.43 21.60
N LYS A 59 -11.51 3.51 22.53
CA LYS A 59 -10.65 3.80 23.70
C LYS A 59 -9.22 4.16 23.31
N GLN A 60 -8.75 3.74 22.15
CA GLN A 60 -7.43 4.04 21.61
C GLN A 60 -7.42 5.42 20.93
N ALA A 61 -8.54 5.83 20.34
CA ALA A 61 -8.72 7.07 19.60
C ALA A 61 -9.03 8.30 20.48
N ASP A 62 -9.61 8.16 21.68
CA ASP A 62 -9.99 9.31 22.53
C ASP A 62 -8.84 10.29 22.78
N ASN A 63 -7.64 9.77 23.07
CA ASN A 63 -6.45 10.62 23.25
C ASN A 63 -6.07 11.39 21.99
N VAL A 64 -6.22 10.76 20.81
CA VAL A 64 -5.94 11.36 19.51
C VAL A 64 -6.97 12.44 19.20
N VAL A 65 -8.26 12.15 19.41
CA VAL A 65 -9.34 13.13 19.25
C VAL A 65 -9.11 14.34 20.16
N SER A 66 -8.86 14.09 21.44
CA SER A 66 -8.53 15.14 22.42
C SER A 66 -7.34 16.00 21.98
N SER A 67 -6.26 15.38 21.49
CA SER A 67 -5.09 16.10 20.99
C SER A 67 -5.40 16.95 19.76
N TRP A 68 -6.25 16.46 18.86
CA TRP A 68 -6.66 17.20 17.66
C TRP A 68 -7.58 18.37 17.97
N LEU A 69 -8.46 18.25 18.97
CA LEU A 69 -9.32 19.36 19.41
C LEU A 69 -8.47 20.50 20.00
N ASP A 70 -7.52 20.17 20.87
CA ASP A 70 -6.56 21.15 21.43
C ASP A 70 -5.74 21.80 20.30
N LYS A 71 -5.28 21.01 19.33
CA LYS A 71 -4.51 21.49 18.18
C LYS A 71 -5.33 22.41 17.27
N ALA A 72 -6.57 22.03 16.92
CA ALA A 72 -7.43 22.84 16.06
C ALA A 72 -7.75 24.19 16.72
N GLU A 73 -8.01 24.20 18.02
CA GLU A 73 -8.23 25.44 18.79
C GLU A 73 -6.94 26.29 18.88
N ALA A 74 -5.77 25.67 19.04
CA ALA A 74 -4.50 26.39 19.04
C ALA A 74 -4.15 27.00 17.66
N LEU A 75 -4.44 26.29 16.56
CA LEU A 75 -4.14 26.73 15.20
C LEU A 75 -5.12 27.77 14.66
N PHE A 76 -6.41 27.67 15.02
CA PHE A 76 -7.48 28.43 14.39
C PHE A 76 -8.39 29.20 15.36
N GLY A 77 -8.22 29.00 16.68
CA GLY A 77 -9.06 29.63 17.71
C GLY A 77 -8.76 31.12 17.92
N ALA A 78 -7.52 31.56 17.67
CA ALA A 78 -7.19 32.98 17.55
C ALA A 78 -7.52 33.45 16.13
N ALA A 79 -8.15 34.63 16.00
CA ALA A 79 -8.72 35.19 14.78
C ALA A 79 -8.15 34.63 13.45
N PHE A 80 -9.06 34.03 12.65
CA PHE A 80 -8.87 33.35 11.37
C PHE A 80 -8.01 34.09 10.33
N SER A 81 -7.79 35.41 10.51
CA SER A 81 -6.92 36.26 9.70
C SER A 81 -5.42 35.93 9.77
N SER A 82 -5.01 35.00 10.65
CA SER A 82 -3.61 34.61 10.86
C SER A 82 -3.20 33.27 10.21
N VAL A 83 -4.11 32.62 9.48
CA VAL A 83 -3.79 31.34 8.83
C VAL A 83 -2.97 31.58 7.58
N ASP A 84 -1.71 31.16 7.62
CA ASP A 84 -0.78 31.26 6.50
C ASP A 84 -0.12 29.90 6.17
N ALA A 85 0.85 29.92 5.25
CA ALA A 85 1.56 28.72 4.82
C ALA A 85 2.30 27.98 5.95
N SER A 86 2.73 28.68 7.01
CA SER A 86 3.41 28.07 8.16
C SER A 86 2.49 27.16 8.97
N VAL A 87 1.18 27.45 8.97
CA VAL A 87 0.15 26.63 9.61
C VAL A 87 -0.32 25.51 8.67
N LEU A 88 -0.55 25.85 7.39
CA LEU A 88 -1.15 24.92 6.43
C LEU A 88 -0.18 23.83 5.94
N HIS A 89 1.13 24.13 5.77
CA HIS A 89 2.09 23.13 5.29
C HIS A 89 2.31 21.93 6.24
N PRO A 90 2.50 22.12 7.55
CA PRO A 90 2.59 20.98 8.48
C PRO A 90 1.28 20.20 8.54
N LEU A 91 0.15 20.91 8.57
CA LEU A 91 -1.17 20.32 8.64
C LEU A 91 -1.50 19.46 7.42
N GLU A 92 -1.13 19.91 6.22
CA GLU A 92 -1.25 19.16 4.96
C GLU A 92 -0.58 17.79 5.05
N LYS A 93 0.65 17.72 5.56
CA LYS A 93 1.40 16.45 5.70
C LYS A 93 0.77 15.50 6.71
N GLU A 94 0.16 16.04 7.76
CA GLU A 94 -0.49 15.21 8.78
C GLU A 94 -1.86 14.68 8.31
N VAL A 95 -2.55 15.42 7.44
CA VAL A 95 -3.84 15.01 6.87
C VAL A 95 -3.67 14.13 5.61
N GLU A 96 -2.52 14.19 4.94
CA GLU A 96 -2.19 13.37 3.76
C GLU A 96 -2.47 11.87 3.93
N PRO A 97 -2.02 11.17 4.99
CA PRO A 97 -2.19 9.73 5.10
C PRO A 97 -3.57 9.28 5.63
N VAL A 98 -4.45 10.21 6.02
CA VAL A 98 -5.67 9.88 6.79
C VAL A 98 -6.97 10.16 6.03
N VAL A 99 -7.99 9.34 6.28
CA VAL A 99 -9.38 9.60 5.86
C VAL A 99 -10.13 10.33 6.97
N TYR A 100 -9.94 9.88 8.21
CA TYR A 100 -10.40 10.52 9.44
C TYR A 100 -9.23 10.66 10.41
N LEU A 101 -9.25 11.69 11.26
CA LEU A 101 -8.16 12.02 12.19
C LEU A 101 -8.00 10.97 13.30
N ALA A 102 -9.10 10.34 13.70
CA ALA A 102 -9.11 9.27 14.69
C ALA A 102 -8.77 7.91 14.03
N PRO A 103 -7.69 7.23 14.48
CA PRO A 103 -7.32 5.92 13.94
C PRO A 103 -8.43 4.90 14.07
N GLY A 104 -8.60 4.03 13.06
CA GLY A 104 -9.62 2.97 13.08
C GLY A 104 -11.08 3.43 12.96
N SER A 105 -11.34 4.75 12.88
CA SER A 105 -12.69 5.29 12.78
C SER A 105 -13.27 5.10 11.38
N VAL A 106 -14.54 4.71 11.32
CA VAL A 106 -15.31 4.54 10.07
C VAL A 106 -16.23 5.74 9.78
N GLU A 107 -16.45 6.58 10.79
CA GLU A 107 -17.27 7.80 10.77
C GLU A 107 -16.44 8.98 11.30
N PRO A 108 -16.77 10.23 10.95
CA PRO A 108 -16.06 11.40 11.46
C PRO A 108 -16.30 11.56 12.96
N THR A 109 -15.23 11.89 13.67
CA THR A 109 -15.25 12.19 15.11
C THR A 109 -15.34 13.69 15.35
N ALA A 110 -15.42 14.10 16.62
CA ALA A 110 -15.39 15.52 16.98
C ALA A 110 -14.12 16.23 16.46
N ALA A 111 -12.98 15.53 16.38
CA ALA A 111 -11.76 16.06 15.79
C ALA A 111 -11.99 16.44 14.32
N ASP A 112 -12.58 15.55 13.53
CA ASP A 112 -12.84 15.77 12.11
C ASP A 112 -13.81 16.93 11.87
N LEU A 113 -14.92 16.93 12.64
CA LEU A 113 -15.94 17.98 12.57
C LEU A 113 -15.36 19.35 12.93
N SER A 114 -14.48 19.40 13.94
CA SER A 114 -13.82 20.65 14.33
C SER A 114 -12.88 21.17 13.25
N LEU A 115 -11.99 20.31 12.73
CA LEU A 115 -11.03 20.69 11.72
C LEU A 115 -11.72 21.10 10.41
N PHE A 116 -12.77 20.36 10.02
CA PHE A 116 -13.62 20.72 8.89
C PHE A 116 -14.23 22.11 9.04
N ALA A 117 -14.83 22.43 10.20
CA ALA A 117 -15.44 23.74 10.43
C ALA A 117 -14.44 24.90 10.32
N TYR A 118 -13.16 24.67 10.67
CA TYR A 118 -12.09 25.65 10.48
C TYR A 118 -11.58 25.71 9.04
N LEU A 119 -11.43 24.58 8.35
CA LEU A 119 -10.88 24.56 6.99
C LEU A 119 -11.89 24.96 5.91
N HIS A 120 -13.18 24.76 6.15
CA HIS A 120 -14.23 24.96 5.15
C HIS A 120 -14.23 26.38 4.54
N PRO A 121 -14.15 27.48 5.32
CA PRO A 121 -14.13 28.83 4.74
C PRO A 121 -12.85 29.15 3.97
N LEU A 122 -11.74 28.41 4.18
CA LEU A 122 -10.48 28.58 3.46
C LEU A 122 -10.46 27.88 2.11
N LEU A 123 -11.20 26.78 1.99
CA LEU A 123 -11.03 25.84 0.88
C LEU A 123 -12.27 25.71 0.00
N SER A 124 -13.48 25.97 0.50
CA SER A 124 -14.71 25.68 -0.25
C SER A 124 -15.06 26.70 -1.35
N SER A 125 -14.56 27.94 -1.27
CA SER A 125 -14.85 28.95 -2.30
C SER A 125 -14.12 28.64 -3.61
N PRO A 126 -14.74 28.84 -4.79
CA PRO A 126 -14.07 28.75 -6.09
C PRO A 126 -12.84 29.66 -6.23
N SER A 127 -12.79 30.78 -5.50
CA SER A 127 -11.63 31.67 -5.45
C SER A 127 -10.42 31.06 -4.73
N SER A 128 -10.59 29.91 -4.08
CA SER A 128 -9.57 29.21 -3.29
C SER A 128 -8.78 28.19 -4.11
N ALA A 129 -8.99 28.11 -5.43
CA ALA A 129 -8.33 27.13 -6.29
C ALA A 129 -6.79 27.10 -6.10
N SER A 130 -6.15 28.27 -6.02
CA SER A 130 -4.71 28.36 -5.75
C SER A 130 -4.32 27.75 -4.40
N THR A 131 -5.12 27.94 -3.37
CA THR A 131 -4.90 27.36 -2.03
C THR A 131 -5.13 25.85 -2.06
N GLN A 132 -6.19 25.39 -2.74
CA GLN A 132 -6.46 23.96 -2.91
C GLN A 132 -5.33 23.25 -3.66
N HIS A 133 -4.74 23.87 -4.68
CA HIS A 133 -3.61 23.30 -5.41
C HIS A 133 -2.32 23.28 -4.60
N ALA A 134 -2.13 24.25 -3.71
CA ALA A 134 -1.00 24.27 -2.78
C ALA A 134 -1.12 23.24 -1.65
N TYR A 135 -2.36 22.90 -1.26
CA TYR A 135 -2.68 21.98 -0.16
C TYR A 135 -3.74 20.94 -0.59
N PRO A 136 -3.39 20.01 -1.50
CA PRO A 136 -4.33 19.07 -2.10
C PRO A 136 -4.92 18.06 -1.11
N SER A 137 -4.20 17.68 -0.07
CA SER A 137 -4.68 16.74 0.95
C SER A 137 -5.69 17.40 1.87
N LEU A 138 -5.48 18.66 2.26
CA LEU A 138 -6.49 19.45 2.98
C LEU A 138 -7.74 19.65 2.12
N ALA A 139 -7.58 19.99 0.84
CA ALA A 139 -8.72 20.14 -0.07
C ALA A 139 -9.51 18.82 -0.23
N ARG A 140 -8.81 17.69 -0.45
CA ARG A 140 -9.40 16.35 -0.49
C ARG A 140 -10.14 16.02 0.80
N TYR A 141 -9.51 16.26 1.94
CA TYR A 141 -10.06 15.95 3.25
C TYR A 141 -11.31 16.77 3.54
N THR A 142 -11.27 18.10 3.40
CA THR A 142 -12.42 18.97 3.64
C THR A 142 -13.56 18.67 2.67
N SER A 143 -13.27 18.39 1.40
CA SER A 143 -14.27 17.95 0.43
C SER A 143 -14.91 16.62 0.84
N HIS A 144 -14.11 15.63 1.27
CA HIS A 144 -14.62 14.34 1.73
C HIS A 144 -15.59 14.50 2.91
N ILE A 145 -15.18 15.22 3.96
CA ILE A 145 -16.04 15.46 5.14
C ILE A 145 -17.31 16.21 4.77
N SER A 146 -17.24 17.20 3.86
CA SER A 146 -18.40 17.96 3.40
C SER A 146 -19.45 17.12 2.66
N ASN A 147 -19.02 16.03 2.02
CA ASN A 147 -19.88 15.13 1.24
C ASN A 147 -20.49 13.98 2.07
N LEU A 148 -20.18 13.88 3.36
CA LEU A 148 -20.77 12.86 4.23
C LEU A 148 -22.22 13.25 4.59
N PHE A 149 -23.17 12.34 4.36
CA PHE A 149 -24.59 12.58 4.62
C PHE A 149 -24.87 13.03 6.07
N ALA A 150 -24.23 12.39 7.04
CA ALA A 150 -24.40 12.73 8.46
C ALA A 150 -23.90 14.16 8.77
N VAL A 151 -22.80 14.58 8.14
CA VAL A 151 -22.25 15.94 8.28
C VAL A 151 -23.15 16.96 7.59
N ALA A 152 -23.58 16.70 6.35
CA ALA A 152 -24.51 17.57 5.63
C ALA A 152 -25.83 17.76 6.39
N SER A 153 -26.37 16.69 6.98
CA SER A 153 -27.56 16.76 7.84
C SER A 153 -27.32 17.61 9.08
N ALA A 154 -26.17 17.45 9.75
CA ALA A 154 -25.80 18.25 10.93
C ALA A 154 -25.62 19.74 10.58
N VAL A 155 -24.96 20.06 9.47
CA VAL A 155 -24.78 21.43 8.96
C VAL A 155 -26.14 22.10 8.70
N GLN A 156 -27.07 21.39 8.04
CA GLN A 156 -28.41 21.89 7.78
C GLN A 156 -29.19 22.15 9.08
N LYS A 157 -29.14 21.24 10.04
CA LYS A 157 -29.78 21.39 11.36
C LYS A 157 -29.22 22.59 12.13
N ALA A 158 -27.90 22.74 12.13
CA ALA A 158 -27.19 23.84 12.78
C ALA A 158 -27.31 25.18 12.05
N LYS A 159 -27.87 25.20 10.83
CA LYS A 159 -27.99 26.38 9.96
C LYS A 159 -26.64 27.07 9.72
N LEU A 160 -25.60 26.26 9.52
CA LEU A 160 -24.26 26.75 9.24
C LEU A 160 -24.11 27.06 7.75
N ASP A 161 -23.37 28.13 7.42
CA ASP A 161 -23.01 28.49 6.04
C ASP A 161 -21.86 27.62 5.55
N MET A 162 -22.13 26.31 5.44
CA MET A 162 -21.20 25.31 4.92
C MET A 162 -21.94 24.45 3.90
N SER A 163 -21.28 24.15 2.79
CA SER A 163 -21.83 23.31 1.72
C SER A 163 -20.82 22.28 1.25
N ALA A 164 -21.34 21.18 0.69
CA ALA A 164 -20.53 20.22 -0.03
C ALA A 164 -19.88 20.88 -1.24
N PHE A 165 -18.60 20.61 -1.46
CA PHE A 165 -17.87 21.11 -2.62
C PHE A 165 -16.89 20.07 -3.17
N GLU A 166 -16.57 20.19 -4.45
CA GLU A 166 -15.57 19.39 -5.13
C GLU A 166 -14.28 20.21 -5.33
N PRO A 167 -13.09 19.60 -5.20
CA PRO A 167 -11.84 20.29 -5.48
C PRO A 167 -11.78 20.80 -6.93
N VAL A 168 -11.22 21.99 -7.11
CA VAL A 168 -11.03 22.60 -8.42
C VAL A 168 -9.82 21.97 -9.10
N TYR A 169 -10.03 21.23 -10.19
CA TYR A 169 -8.95 20.58 -10.94
C TYR A 169 -8.36 21.47 -12.05
N GLU A 170 -9.10 22.47 -12.50
CA GLU A 170 -8.64 23.40 -13.53
C GLU A 170 -7.44 24.21 -13.03
N GLY A 171 -6.35 24.25 -13.80
CA GLY A 171 -5.11 24.93 -13.41
C GLY A 171 -4.19 24.15 -12.46
N MET A 172 -4.50 22.90 -12.13
CA MET A 172 -3.65 22.07 -11.27
C MET A 172 -2.23 21.91 -11.88
N PRO A 173 -1.14 22.10 -11.10
CA PRO A 173 0.22 21.92 -11.59
C PRO A 173 0.41 20.53 -12.20
N LYS A 174 1.01 20.46 -13.40
CA LYS A 174 1.39 19.18 -13.99
C LYS A 174 2.40 18.49 -13.08
N ILE A 175 2.00 17.37 -12.49
CA ILE A 175 2.88 16.53 -11.69
C ILE A 175 3.95 15.95 -12.62
N GLU A 176 5.14 16.57 -12.63
CA GLU A 176 6.32 15.98 -13.24
C GLU A 176 6.69 14.75 -12.42
N ARG A 177 6.45 13.56 -12.99
CA ARG A 177 6.96 12.32 -12.41
C ARG A 177 8.47 12.38 -12.44
N VAL A 178 9.07 12.58 -11.26
CA VAL A 178 10.53 12.54 -11.08
C VAL A 178 11.03 11.19 -11.60
N ASP A 179 11.83 11.23 -12.66
CA ASP A 179 12.49 10.03 -13.18
C ASP A 179 13.59 9.59 -12.20
N LEU A 180 13.20 8.72 -11.28
CA LEU A 180 14.06 8.10 -10.27
C LEU A 180 15.21 7.27 -10.88
N SER A 181 15.30 7.14 -12.21
CA SER A 181 16.44 6.52 -12.90
C SER A 181 17.77 7.23 -12.60
N LYS A 182 17.77 8.56 -12.49
CA LYS A 182 18.98 9.37 -12.26
C LYS A 182 19.47 9.31 -10.80
N GLU A 183 18.55 9.21 -9.85
CA GLU A 183 18.86 9.08 -8.43
C GLU A 183 19.37 7.67 -8.10
N LYS A 184 18.77 6.64 -8.72
CA LYS A 184 19.28 5.26 -8.68
C LYS A 184 20.68 5.14 -9.30
N ALA A 185 20.99 5.88 -10.36
CA ALA A 185 22.32 5.89 -10.96
C ALA A 185 23.37 6.48 -10.00
N LYS A 186 23.07 7.61 -9.34
CA LYS A 186 23.96 8.23 -8.35
C LYS A 186 24.17 7.36 -7.10
N ALA A 187 23.13 6.67 -6.63
CA ALA A 187 23.25 5.73 -5.51
C ALA A 187 24.09 4.49 -5.87
N LYS A 188 24.05 4.04 -7.14
CA LYS A 188 24.88 2.94 -7.65
C LYS A 188 26.35 3.34 -7.76
N GLU A 189 26.64 4.57 -8.17
CA GLU A 189 28.01 5.11 -8.20
C GLU A 189 28.60 5.33 -6.81
N ALA A 190 27.79 5.79 -5.84
CA ALA A 190 28.23 5.95 -4.45
C ALA A 190 28.56 4.59 -3.77
N LYS A 191 27.76 3.55 -4.03
CA LYS A 191 28.04 2.18 -3.56
C LYS A 191 29.27 1.56 -4.23
N ALA A 192 29.50 1.83 -5.52
CA ALA A 192 30.69 1.37 -6.23
C ALA A 192 31.99 2.02 -5.73
N LYS A 193 31.95 3.30 -5.30
CA LYS A 193 33.10 4.00 -4.70
C LYS A 193 33.37 3.63 -3.24
N ALA A 194 32.37 3.14 -2.50
CA ALA A 194 32.56 2.65 -1.13
C ALA A 194 33.17 1.23 -1.10
N ALA A 195 32.86 0.40 -2.09
CA ALA A 195 33.37 -0.98 -2.18
C ALA A 195 34.86 -1.07 -2.56
N SER A 196 35.47 -0.03 -3.15
CA SER A 196 36.89 -0.02 -3.53
C SER A 196 37.84 0.50 -2.43
N LYS A 197 37.34 0.92 -1.27
CA LYS A 197 38.15 1.40 -0.13
C LYS A 197 38.19 0.48 1.09
N GLY A 198 37.57 -0.70 1.02
CA GLY A 198 37.41 -1.60 2.18
C GLY A 198 38.39 -2.78 2.27
N ALA A 199 39.39 -2.89 1.40
CA ALA A 199 40.31 -4.05 1.37
C ALA A 199 41.78 -3.62 1.39
N ALA A 200 42.23 -3.02 2.50
CA ALA A 200 43.63 -3.04 2.95
C ALA A 200 43.75 -2.32 4.32
N ALA A 201 43.49 -3.02 5.42
CA ALA A 201 43.95 -2.61 6.74
C ALA A 201 44.08 -3.81 7.67
N GLY A 202 45.32 -4.28 7.85
CA GLY A 202 45.66 -5.26 8.88
C GLY A 202 46.98 -6.00 8.59
N VAL A 203 48.12 -5.37 8.85
CA VAL A 203 49.22 -5.82 9.74
C VAL A 203 50.31 -4.73 9.75
N ASN A 204 50.85 -4.48 10.93
CA ASN A 204 51.64 -3.32 11.33
C ASN A 204 53.16 -3.60 11.30
N ALA A 205 53.94 -2.51 11.28
CA ALA A 205 55.33 -2.32 11.75
C ALA A 205 56.53 -2.36 10.77
N LYS A 206 57.23 -1.19 10.74
CA LYS A 206 58.66 -0.92 10.41
C LYS A 206 59.07 -1.16 8.94
N GLN A 207 59.82 -0.32 8.23
CA GLN A 207 60.92 0.60 8.60
C GLN A 207 61.24 1.58 7.45
N ASP A 208 61.94 2.68 7.76
CA ASP A 208 62.47 3.72 6.87
C ASP A 208 63.25 3.25 5.63
N LYS A 209 63.06 3.90 4.47
CA LYS A 209 64.10 4.68 3.72
C LYS A 209 63.61 5.18 2.35
N LYS A 210 63.58 6.51 2.23
CA LYS A 210 64.34 7.39 1.30
C LYS A 210 64.48 7.04 -0.20
N GLU A 211 64.40 8.13 -0.99
CA GLU A 211 64.91 8.39 -2.36
C GLU A 211 64.01 7.93 -3.52
N LYS A 212 63.36 8.83 -4.30
CA LYS A 212 63.78 9.98 -5.13
C LYS A 212 64.20 9.56 -6.54
N ALA A 213 63.60 10.26 -7.51
CA ALA A 213 63.96 10.50 -8.92
C ALA A 213 62.95 9.88 -9.90
N THR A 214 61.99 10.65 -10.44
CA THR A 214 62.10 11.57 -11.62
C THR A 214 62.62 10.89 -12.88
N THR A 215 61.78 10.84 -13.92
CA THR A 215 61.94 11.44 -15.27
C THR A 215 60.81 10.86 -16.16
N ALA A 216 59.85 11.62 -16.68
CA ALA A 216 59.92 12.62 -17.77
C ALA A 216 59.89 12.01 -19.18
N GLY A 217 59.04 12.60 -20.04
CA GLY A 217 58.99 12.42 -21.51
C GLY A 217 57.69 11.72 -21.97
N ALA A 218 56.63 12.41 -22.42
CA ALA A 218 56.47 13.13 -23.70
C ALA A 218 56.66 12.18 -24.91
N THR A 219 55.82 12.06 -25.93
CA THR A 219 55.22 13.07 -26.84
C THR A 219 54.28 12.30 -27.82
N SER A 220 53.03 12.72 -28.08
CA SER A 220 52.52 13.47 -29.28
C SER A 220 52.03 12.66 -30.50
N GLY A 221 50.90 13.10 -31.07
CA GLY A 221 50.46 12.94 -32.48
C GLY A 221 49.17 12.09 -32.61
N ALA A 222 47.94 12.57 -32.89
CA ALA A 222 47.35 13.54 -33.83
C ALA A 222 46.84 12.92 -35.17
N ALA A 223 45.74 13.51 -35.70
CA ALA A 223 44.96 13.29 -36.94
C ALA A 223 43.70 12.41 -36.80
N GLU A 224 42.45 12.94 -36.90
CA GLU A 224 41.67 13.37 -38.10
C GLU A 224 41.43 12.23 -39.11
N GLY A 225 40.25 11.97 -39.69
CA GLY A 225 38.92 12.59 -39.71
C GLY A 225 37.98 11.79 -40.65
N ASP A 226 36.67 12.06 -40.51
CA ASP A 226 35.54 11.97 -41.46
C ASP A 226 35.44 10.85 -42.54
N SER A 227 34.32 10.11 -42.55
CA SER A 227 33.33 10.16 -43.66
C SER A 227 32.26 9.04 -43.61
N LYS A 228 31.11 9.42 -44.16
CA LYS A 228 29.76 8.83 -44.13
C LYS A 228 29.53 7.94 -45.35
N SER A 229 28.81 6.81 -45.22
CA SER A 229 28.02 6.26 -46.35
C SER A 229 26.98 5.21 -45.91
N LYS A 230 25.85 5.26 -46.63
CA LYS A 230 24.57 4.54 -46.45
C LYS A 230 24.27 3.83 -47.78
N LYS A 231 24.04 2.51 -47.80
CA LYS A 231 23.22 1.76 -48.79
C LYS A 231 23.17 0.27 -48.37
N GLU A 232 22.05 -0.28 -47.91
CA GLU A 232 20.96 -0.95 -48.68
C GLU A 232 21.34 -2.27 -49.41
N LYS A 233 20.88 -3.38 -48.80
CA LYS A 233 20.06 -4.51 -49.32
C LYS A 233 20.46 -5.30 -50.60
N SER A 234 20.75 -6.58 -50.39
CA SER A 234 20.23 -7.77 -51.13
C SER A 234 20.58 -9.02 -50.29
N GLY A 235 19.76 -10.02 -50.00
CA GLY A 235 18.58 -10.58 -50.67
C GLY A 235 18.87 -12.03 -51.09
N GLY A 236 18.19 -13.02 -50.48
CA GLY A 236 18.20 -14.44 -50.90
C GLY A 236 18.50 -15.42 -49.74
N ASN A 237 17.56 -15.73 -48.85
CA ASN A 237 16.46 -16.69 -48.98
C ASN A 237 16.92 -18.16 -49.06
N ASN A 238 16.74 -18.90 -47.95
CA ASN A 238 16.26 -20.27 -48.06
C ASN A 238 15.24 -20.57 -46.94
N LYS A 239 14.07 -21.04 -47.38
CA LYS A 239 12.88 -21.40 -46.60
C LYS A 239 13.07 -22.76 -45.92
N GLY A 240 12.44 -22.92 -44.76
CA GLY A 240 12.10 -24.22 -44.15
C GLY A 240 12.32 -24.21 -42.64
N GLY A 241 11.32 -24.26 -41.76
CA GLY A 241 9.89 -24.45 -41.93
C GLY A 241 9.11 -23.68 -40.88
N ALA A 242 7.89 -23.33 -41.25
CA ALA A 242 6.90 -22.81 -40.33
C ALA A 242 6.49 -23.92 -39.34
N ALA A 243 6.48 -23.60 -38.05
CA ALA A 243 5.59 -24.21 -37.08
C ALA A 243 5.01 -23.10 -36.21
N ALA A 244 3.75 -22.79 -36.54
CA ALA A 244 2.70 -22.15 -35.75
C ALA A 244 2.95 -20.75 -35.13
N ALA A 245 2.38 -19.75 -35.80
CA ALA A 245 1.57 -18.75 -35.12
C ALA A 245 0.16 -19.34 -34.91
N SER A 246 -0.36 -19.36 -33.68
CA SER A 246 -1.75 -19.68 -33.29
C SER A 246 -1.80 -19.67 -31.75
N GLU A 247 -2.54 -18.92 -30.95
CA GLU A 247 -3.81 -18.16 -30.99
C GLU A 247 -3.70 -17.04 -29.91
N PRO A 248 -4.73 -16.24 -29.54
CA PRO A 248 -4.71 -15.57 -28.24
C PRO A 248 -4.63 -16.64 -27.14
N SER A 249 -3.40 -16.98 -26.72
CA SER A 249 -3.16 -18.04 -25.75
C SER A 249 -3.92 -17.69 -24.47
N ARG A 250 -4.95 -18.48 -24.16
CA ARG A 250 -5.70 -18.38 -22.91
C ARG A 250 -4.72 -18.33 -21.71
N PRO A 251 -5.03 -17.61 -20.62
CA PRO A 251 -4.22 -17.64 -19.42
C PRO A 251 -4.01 -19.08 -18.91
N LEU A 252 -2.76 -19.48 -18.70
CA LEU A 252 -2.38 -20.80 -18.22
C LEU A 252 -1.69 -20.70 -16.85
N PRO A 253 -1.94 -21.64 -15.91
CA PRO A 253 -1.30 -21.64 -14.60
C PRO A 253 0.22 -21.73 -14.67
N SER A 254 0.79 -22.33 -15.73
CA SER A 254 2.23 -22.38 -15.94
C SER A 254 2.89 -21.03 -16.13
N GLN A 255 2.13 -19.96 -16.40
CA GLN A 255 2.66 -18.60 -16.49
C GLN A 255 2.98 -18.01 -15.11
N ILE A 256 2.46 -18.58 -14.01
CA ILE A 256 2.65 -18.13 -12.64
C ILE A 256 3.91 -18.78 -12.06
N ASP A 257 4.81 -17.99 -11.49
CA ASP A 257 6.05 -18.47 -10.85
C ASP A 257 5.78 -18.83 -9.40
N LEU A 258 5.47 -20.10 -9.15
CA LEU A 258 5.27 -20.66 -7.81
C LEU A 258 6.59 -21.19 -7.26
N ARG A 259 6.99 -20.72 -6.08
CA ARG A 259 8.20 -21.17 -5.40
C ARG A 259 7.99 -21.40 -3.93
N VAL A 260 8.81 -22.29 -3.39
CA VAL A 260 8.94 -22.49 -1.95
C VAL A 260 9.75 -21.34 -1.36
N GLY A 261 9.24 -20.76 -0.28
CA GLY A 261 9.92 -19.72 0.49
C GLY A 261 10.02 -20.07 1.98
N LYS A 262 10.97 -19.44 2.67
CA LYS A 262 11.07 -19.49 4.13
C LYS A 262 10.99 -18.08 4.71
N ILE A 263 10.09 -17.85 5.65
CA ILE A 263 10.00 -16.59 6.38
C ILE A 263 11.19 -16.52 7.34
N VAL A 264 12.14 -15.62 7.09
CA VAL A 264 13.35 -15.47 7.93
C VAL A 264 13.19 -14.39 9.01
N ASP A 265 12.34 -13.40 8.77
CA ASP A 265 11.99 -12.35 9.74
C ASP A 265 10.54 -11.93 9.50
N ILE A 266 9.79 -11.67 10.57
CA ILE A 266 8.43 -11.17 10.49
C ILE A 266 8.16 -10.12 11.57
N LYS A 267 7.47 -9.05 11.17
CA LYS A 267 7.05 -7.96 12.06
C LYS A 267 5.64 -7.53 11.70
N LYS A 268 4.91 -6.92 12.64
CA LYS A 268 3.68 -6.20 12.28
C LYS A 268 4.03 -4.98 11.43
N HIS A 269 3.23 -4.70 10.41
CA HIS A 269 3.44 -3.51 9.59
C HIS A 269 3.26 -2.26 10.46
N PRO A 270 4.16 -1.26 10.37
CA PRO A 270 4.13 -0.08 11.25
C PRO A 270 2.84 0.74 11.09
N ASP A 271 2.35 0.85 9.86
CA ASP A 271 1.19 1.69 9.51
C ASP A 271 -0.06 0.86 9.12
N ALA A 272 -0.11 -0.43 9.44
CA ALA A 272 -1.24 -1.29 9.08
C ALA A 272 -1.46 -2.49 10.03
N ASP A 273 -2.52 -2.43 10.84
CA ASP A 273 -2.82 -3.45 11.85
C ASP A 273 -3.20 -4.82 11.28
N SER A 274 -3.64 -4.88 10.03
CA SER A 274 -4.01 -6.14 9.36
C SER A 274 -2.86 -6.79 8.61
N LEU A 275 -1.72 -6.10 8.45
CA LEU A 275 -0.61 -6.55 7.62
C LEU A 275 0.60 -6.97 8.46
N TYR A 276 1.20 -8.08 8.08
CA TYR A 276 2.57 -8.39 8.46
C TYR A 276 3.53 -7.88 7.39
N LEU A 277 4.75 -7.59 7.83
CA LEU A 277 5.92 -7.32 7.04
C LEU A 277 6.87 -8.50 7.19
N GLU A 278 6.93 -9.36 6.17
CA GLU A 278 7.81 -10.51 6.15
C GLU A 278 9.05 -10.27 5.30
N THR A 279 10.17 -10.84 5.73
CA THR A 279 11.33 -11.08 4.89
C THR A 279 11.34 -12.57 4.55
N VAL A 280 11.15 -12.90 3.26
CA VAL A 280 10.97 -14.28 2.79
C VAL A 280 12.10 -14.66 1.84
N ASP A 281 12.85 -15.69 2.19
CA ASP A 281 13.88 -16.27 1.33
C ASP A 281 13.26 -17.23 0.32
N PHE A 282 13.38 -16.92 -0.95
CA PHE A 282 12.96 -17.77 -2.09
C PHE A 282 14.16 -18.38 -2.83
N GLY A 283 15.32 -18.52 -2.16
CA GLY A 283 16.52 -19.12 -2.73
C GLY A 283 17.18 -18.29 -3.83
N GLU A 284 16.93 -16.98 -3.85
CA GLU A 284 17.40 -16.09 -4.90
C GLU A 284 18.78 -15.49 -4.58
N SER A 285 19.62 -15.34 -5.60
CA SER A 285 20.96 -14.74 -5.45
C SER A 285 20.93 -13.27 -5.01
N THR A 286 19.81 -12.57 -5.22
CA THR A 286 19.58 -11.20 -4.74
C THR A 286 19.27 -11.11 -3.25
N GLY A 287 19.08 -12.26 -2.59
CA GLY A 287 18.68 -12.36 -1.20
C GLY A 287 17.16 -12.39 -0.99
N PRO A 288 16.71 -12.41 0.27
CA PRO A 288 15.29 -12.48 0.63
C PRO A 288 14.46 -11.29 0.11
N ARG A 289 13.18 -11.55 -0.15
CA ARG A 289 12.20 -10.55 -0.60
C ARG A 289 11.41 -9.98 0.57
N THR A 290 11.06 -8.70 0.47
CA THR A 290 10.02 -8.11 1.32
C THR A 290 8.65 -8.56 0.83
N VAL A 291 7.85 -9.14 1.72
CA VAL A 291 6.48 -9.57 1.46
C VAL A 291 5.57 -8.90 2.48
N LEU A 292 4.37 -8.54 2.04
CA LEU A 292 3.31 -8.02 2.89
C LEU A 292 2.13 -8.96 2.81
N SER A 293 1.69 -9.51 3.95
CA SER A 293 0.55 -10.41 4.01
C SER A 293 -0.53 -9.94 4.98
N GLY A 294 -1.80 -10.11 4.59
CA GLY A 294 -2.97 -9.77 5.41
C GLY A 294 -3.31 -10.80 6.47
N LEU A 295 -2.31 -11.38 7.13
CA LEU A 295 -2.48 -12.58 7.98
C LEU A 295 -2.57 -12.29 9.48
N VAL A 296 -2.47 -11.03 9.92
CA VAL A 296 -2.42 -10.67 11.36
C VAL A 296 -3.61 -11.19 12.15
N ARG A 297 -4.80 -11.22 11.54
CA ARG A 297 -6.05 -11.68 12.18
C ARG A 297 -6.23 -13.19 12.14
N PHE A 298 -5.42 -13.91 11.36
CA PHE A 298 -5.65 -15.32 11.04
C PHE A 298 -4.54 -16.22 11.58
N VAL A 299 -3.28 -15.76 11.53
CA VAL A 299 -2.13 -16.55 11.97
C VAL A 299 -1.29 -15.74 12.97
N PRO A 300 -1.02 -16.28 14.18
CA PRO A 300 -0.16 -15.61 15.15
C PRO A 300 1.29 -15.52 14.62
N ILE A 301 1.99 -14.46 15.00
CA ILE A 301 3.34 -14.15 14.48
C ILE A 301 4.35 -15.26 14.79
N GLU A 302 4.19 -15.93 15.94
CA GLU A 302 5.03 -17.04 16.39
C GLU A 302 4.88 -18.27 15.47
N ALA A 303 3.71 -18.46 14.88
CA ALA A 303 3.45 -19.55 13.93
C ALA A 303 3.88 -19.20 12.49
N MET A 304 4.32 -17.96 12.25
CA MET A 304 4.79 -17.48 10.95
C MET A 304 6.31 -17.40 10.88
N GLN A 305 6.98 -17.11 11.99
CA GLN A 305 8.44 -17.09 12.06
C GLN A 305 9.03 -18.46 11.67
N ASP A 306 10.05 -18.47 10.80
CA ASP A 306 10.69 -19.68 10.27
C ASP A 306 9.78 -20.64 9.49
N ARG A 307 8.55 -20.23 9.17
CA ARG A 307 7.59 -21.06 8.44
C ARG A 307 7.98 -21.20 6.97
N MET A 308 7.84 -22.42 6.46
CA MET A 308 7.90 -22.73 5.04
C MET A 308 6.56 -22.39 4.38
N VAL A 309 6.61 -21.67 3.27
CA VAL A 309 5.45 -21.12 2.57
C VAL A 309 5.56 -21.32 1.07
N VAL A 310 4.42 -21.25 0.37
CA VAL A 310 4.38 -21.15 -1.09
C VAL A 310 4.16 -19.70 -1.47
N GLY A 311 4.98 -19.17 -2.37
CA GLY A 311 4.89 -17.79 -2.83
C GLY A 311 4.79 -17.65 -4.35
N ILE A 312 4.09 -16.62 -4.79
CA ILE A 312 3.99 -16.19 -6.17
C ILE A 312 5.03 -15.09 -6.43
N CYS A 313 6.02 -15.40 -7.28
CA CYS A 313 7.26 -14.62 -7.38
C CYS A 313 7.35 -13.73 -8.63
N ASN A 314 6.42 -13.83 -9.58
CA ASN A 314 6.46 -13.06 -10.82
C ASN A 314 5.32 -12.04 -10.98
N LEU A 315 4.59 -11.73 -9.89
CA LEU A 315 3.67 -10.61 -9.87
C LEU A 315 4.43 -9.28 -9.92
N LYS A 316 3.80 -8.25 -10.49
CA LYS A 316 4.34 -6.89 -10.41
C LYS A 316 4.34 -6.45 -8.95
N PRO A 317 5.47 -5.94 -8.40
CA PRO A 317 5.51 -5.47 -7.02
C PRO A 317 4.45 -4.42 -6.72
N VAL A 318 3.73 -4.60 -5.61
CA VAL A 318 2.63 -3.74 -5.18
C VAL A 318 3.05 -2.98 -3.93
N ALA A 319 2.85 -1.67 -3.93
CA ALA A 319 3.03 -0.87 -2.73
C ALA A 319 1.76 -0.95 -1.88
N MET A 320 1.88 -1.37 -0.62
CA MET A 320 0.81 -1.34 0.36
C MET A 320 1.30 -0.47 1.52
N ARG A 321 0.61 0.63 1.77
CA ARG A 321 0.93 1.55 2.89
C ARG A 321 2.40 2.01 2.89
N GLY A 322 2.92 2.36 1.72
CA GLY A 322 4.28 2.90 1.56
C GLY A 322 5.40 1.87 1.37
N ILE A 323 5.18 0.61 1.72
CA ILE A 323 6.16 -0.48 1.55
C ILE A 323 5.81 -1.33 0.33
N LYS A 324 6.80 -1.73 -0.47
CA LYS A 324 6.60 -2.60 -1.63
C LYS A 324 6.69 -4.07 -1.25
N SER A 325 5.62 -4.82 -1.53
CA SER A 325 5.64 -6.28 -1.53
C SER A 325 6.17 -6.79 -2.87
N HIS A 326 7.14 -7.70 -2.81
CA HIS A 326 7.83 -8.30 -3.95
C HIS A 326 7.41 -9.74 -4.25
N ALA A 327 6.47 -10.28 -3.49
CA ALA A 327 5.81 -11.56 -3.75
C ALA A 327 4.43 -11.57 -3.07
N MET A 328 3.68 -12.64 -3.27
CA MET A 328 2.44 -12.90 -2.53
C MET A 328 2.48 -14.32 -1.97
N LEU A 329 2.11 -14.51 -0.70
CA LEU A 329 2.00 -15.84 -0.11
C LEU A 329 0.69 -16.49 -0.55
N LEU A 330 0.76 -17.73 -1.04
CA LEU A 330 -0.42 -18.50 -1.41
C LEU A 330 -1.08 -19.05 -0.15
N CYS A 331 -2.34 -18.68 0.07
CA CYS A 331 -3.09 -19.07 1.25
C CYS A 331 -4.39 -19.79 0.88
N ALA A 332 -4.82 -20.73 1.72
CA ALA A 332 -6.16 -21.30 1.67
C ALA A 332 -7.12 -20.42 2.49
N THR A 333 -8.24 -20.04 1.88
CA THR A 333 -9.36 -19.37 2.54
C THR A 333 -10.48 -20.38 2.72
N HIS A 334 -10.97 -20.54 3.95
CA HIS A 334 -12.02 -21.51 4.27
C HIS A 334 -13.28 -21.31 3.39
N LYS A 335 -14.02 -22.39 3.12
CA LYS A 335 -15.24 -22.38 2.29
C LYS A 335 -16.34 -21.44 2.79
N ASP A 336 -16.39 -21.18 4.09
CA ASP A 336 -17.32 -20.22 4.72
C ASP A 336 -16.83 -18.76 4.68
N GLY A 337 -15.68 -18.52 4.04
CA GLY A 337 -15.03 -17.22 3.92
C GLY A 337 -14.00 -16.92 5.03
N ALA A 338 -13.15 -15.93 4.77
CA ALA A 338 -12.05 -15.54 5.65
C ALA A 338 -12.53 -15.15 7.06
N GLU A 339 -13.62 -14.39 7.18
CA GLU A 339 -14.11 -13.90 8.48
C GLU A 339 -14.71 -15.00 9.36
N LYS A 340 -15.31 -16.05 8.77
CA LYS A 340 -15.98 -17.12 9.53
C LYS A 340 -15.09 -18.32 9.76
N GLY A 341 -14.30 -18.71 8.77
CA GLY A 341 -13.48 -19.92 8.82
C GLY A 341 -11.97 -19.68 8.85
N GLY A 342 -11.50 -18.48 8.51
CA GLY A 342 -10.09 -18.12 8.55
C GLY A 342 -9.34 -18.29 7.24
N VAL A 343 -8.05 -17.96 7.30
CA VAL A 343 -7.08 -18.01 6.20
C VAL A 343 -5.79 -18.65 6.72
N GLU A 344 -5.20 -19.58 5.98
CA GLU A 344 -3.94 -20.23 6.36
C GLU A 344 -2.96 -20.35 5.19
N PRO A 345 -1.65 -20.11 5.40
CA PRO A 345 -0.64 -20.32 4.37
C PRO A 345 -0.55 -21.78 3.93
N ILE A 346 -0.45 -22.00 2.62
CA ILE A 346 -0.17 -23.32 2.03
C ILE A 346 1.23 -23.77 2.43
N LEU A 347 1.32 -25.01 2.89
CA LEU A 347 2.58 -25.67 3.20
C LEU A 347 3.12 -26.34 1.93
N PRO A 348 4.42 -26.13 1.61
CA PRO A 348 5.08 -26.88 0.57
C PRO A 348 5.25 -28.35 1.00
N PRO A 349 5.66 -29.25 0.08
CA PRO A 349 5.96 -30.64 0.42
C PRO A 349 7.02 -30.75 1.52
N GLU A 350 6.95 -31.77 2.35
CA GLU A 350 7.94 -32.01 3.41
C GLU A 350 9.34 -32.17 2.80
N GLY A 351 10.36 -31.58 3.45
CA GLY A 351 11.75 -31.60 2.97
C GLY A 351 12.07 -30.60 1.85
N SER A 352 11.12 -29.77 1.42
CA SER A 352 11.38 -28.70 0.45
C SER A 352 12.35 -27.64 0.99
N LYS A 353 13.06 -26.97 0.09
CA LYS A 353 14.04 -25.93 0.38
C LYS A 353 13.62 -24.59 -0.23
N PRO A 354 14.07 -23.45 0.35
CA PRO A 354 13.87 -22.15 -0.27
C PRO A 354 14.34 -22.12 -1.72
N GLY A 355 13.45 -21.72 -2.62
CA GLY A 355 13.70 -21.64 -4.07
C GLY A 355 13.28 -22.84 -4.89
N ASP A 356 12.85 -23.94 -4.26
CA ASP A 356 12.27 -25.07 -4.99
C ASP A 356 11.08 -24.61 -5.84
N LYS A 357 11.04 -25.07 -7.09
CA LYS A 357 9.97 -24.74 -8.02
C LYS A 357 8.75 -25.61 -7.77
N LEU A 358 7.57 -25.01 -7.89
CA LEU A 358 6.30 -25.70 -7.82
C LEU A 358 5.57 -25.53 -9.16
N TRP A 359 4.81 -26.54 -9.55
CA TRP A 359 4.04 -26.52 -10.78
C TRP A 359 2.70 -27.23 -10.60
N ILE A 360 1.80 -27.01 -11.56
CA ILE A 360 0.53 -27.73 -11.63
C ILE A 360 0.76 -29.04 -12.38
N GLU A 361 0.20 -30.14 -11.87
CA GLU A 361 0.23 -31.45 -12.51
C GLU A 361 -0.28 -31.39 -13.97
N GLY A 362 0.53 -31.88 -14.90
CA GLY A 362 0.30 -31.79 -16.35
C GLY A 362 0.87 -30.52 -17.00
N PHE A 363 1.55 -29.65 -16.25
CA PHE A 363 2.26 -28.47 -16.76
C PHE A 363 3.78 -28.56 -16.51
N GLU A 364 4.32 -29.77 -16.37
CA GLU A 364 5.73 -30.05 -16.12
C GLU A 364 6.65 -29.40 -17.17
N GLY A 365 7.78 -28.86 -16.73
CA GLY A 365 8.82 -28.30 -17.63
C GLY A 365 8.47 -26.98 -18.31
N LYS A 366 7.23 -26.48 -18.20
CA LYS A 366 6.86 -25.15 -18.70
C LYS A 366 7.50 -24.07 -17.83
N GLN A 367 8.01 -23.02 -18.48
CA GLN A 367 8.63 -21.91 -17.78
C GLN A 367 7.61 -20.81 -17.48
N PRO A 368 7.61 -20.25 -16.25
CA PRO A 368 6.77 -19.10 -15.92
C PRO A 368 7.22 -17.85 -16.66
N GLU A 369 6.31 -16.87 -16.76
CA GLU A 369 6.68 -15.55 -17.29
C GLU A 369 7.66 -14.87 -16.32
N ALA A 370 8.64 -14.13 -16.85
CA ALA A 370 9.59 -13.39 -16.02
C ALA A 370 8.89 -12.36 -15.11
N GLN A 371 7.84 -11.72 -15.60
CA GLN A 371 6.94 -10.89 -14.82
C GLN A 371 5.56 -10.83 -15.51
N LEU A 372 4.50 -11.11 -14.76
CA LEU A 372 3.13 -11.07 -15.26
C LEU A 372 2.71 -9.62 -15.59
N ASN A 373 2.05 -9.44 -16.73
CA ASN A 373 1.48 -8.15 -17.10
C ASN A 373 0.09 -7.96 -16.46
N PRO A 374 -0.11 -6.99 -15.54
CA PRO A 374 -1.40 -6.78 -14.87
C PRO A 374 -2.57 -6.51 -15.84
N LYS A 375 -2.30 -5.97 -17.04
CA LYS A 375 -3.34 -5.73 -18.05
C LYS A 375 -3.92 -7.02 -18.64
N LYS A 376 -3.16 -8.12 -18.60
CA LYS A 376 -3.60 -9.42 -19.10
C LYS A 376 -4.44 -10.19 -18.08
N LYS A 377 -4.48 -9.75 -16.82
CA LYS A 377 -5.24 -10.38 -15.73
C LYS A 377 -5.07 -11.91 -15.64
N VAL A 378 -3.84 -12.39 -15.83
CA VAL A 378 -3.54 -13.83 -15.94
C VAL A 378 -3.89 -14.53 -14.63
N PHE A 379 -3.39 -14.03 -13.50
CA PHE A 379 -3.64 -14.61 -12.18
C PHE A 379 -5.13 -14.58 -11.85
N GLU A 380 -5.80 -13.45 -12.06
CA GLU A 380 -7.23 -13.26 -11.77
C GLU A 380 -8.13 -14.17 -12.61
N THR A 381 -7.68 -14.57 -13.80
CA THR A 381 -8.39 -15.53 -14.66
C THR A 381 -8.24 -16.97 -14.16
N ILE A 382 -7.07 -17.31 -13.60
CA ILE A 382 -6.70 -18.66 -13.18
C ILE A 382 -7.13 -18.92 -11.73
N GLN A 383 -7.13 -17.88 -10.90
CA GLN A 383 -7.37 -17.94 -9.46
C GLN A 383 -8.67 -18.67 -9.08
N PRO A 384 -9.82 -18.47 -9.77
CA PRO A 384 -11.05 -19.18 -9.42
C PRO A 384 -10.96 -20.71 -9.51
N GLY A 385 -9.97 -21.23 -10.25
CA GLY A 385 -9.69 -22.66 -10.31
C GLY A 385 -8.88 -23.19 -9.13
N TYR A 386 -8.18 -22.34 -8.36
CA TYR A 386 -7.38 -22.80 -7.24
C TYR A 386 -8.23 -23.22 -6.05
N LEU A 387 -7.95 -24.42 -5.53
CA LEU A 387 -8.69 -25.02 -4.43
C LEU A 387 -7.86 -26.00 -3.61
N THR A 388 -8.38 -26.42 -2.46
CA THR A 388 -7.90 -27.59 -1.73
C THR A 388 -8.81 -28.80 -1.93
N THR A 389 -8.26 -30.00 -2.11
CA THR A 389 -9.05 -31.24 -2.21
C THR A 389 -9.60 -31.68 -0.85
N ALA A 390 -10.40 -32.75 -0.83
CA ALA A 390 -10.86 -33.40 0.41
C ALA A 390 -9.70 -33.91 1.29
N GLU A 391 -8.54 -34.17 0.68
CA GLU A 391 -7.30 -34.58 1.36
C GLU A 391 -6.45 -33.37 1.79
N ARG A 392 -7.00 -32.15 1.69
CA ARG A 392 -6.32 -30.86 1.93
C ARG A 392 -5.12 -30.59 1.02
N LYS A 393 -5.01 -31.30 -0.12
CA LYS A 393 -3.96 -31.04 -1.11
C LYS A 393 -4.32 -29.79 -1.91
N ALA A 394 -3.37 -28.87 -2.06
CA ALA A 394 -3.55 -27.69 -2.89
C ALA A 394 -3.54 -28.09 -4.37
N GLY A 395 -4.45 -27.52 -5.15
CA GLY A 395 -4.61 -27.86 -6.56
C GLY A 395 -5.28 -26.74 -7.34
N TRP A 396 -5.40 -26.98 -8.63
CA TRP A 396 -6.09 -26.14 -9.59
C TRP A 396 -7.02 -26.98 -10.44
N LYS A 397 -8.29 -26.59 -10.51
CA LYS A 397 -9.28 -27.22 -11.39
C LYS A 397 -9.30 -26.50 -12.73
N GLY A 398 -8.93 -27.22 -13.78
CA GLY A 398 -8.93 -26.67 -15.12
C GLY A 398 -8.44 -27.65 -16.19
N VAL A 399 -8.37 -27.14 -17.40
CA VAL A 399 -8.01 -27.91 -18.59
C VAL A 399 -6.49 -27.88 -18.79
N GLY A 400 -5.93 -29.03 -19.14
CA GLY A 400 -4.50 -29.20 -19.40
C GLY A 400 -3.99 -28.37 -20.58
N PRO A 401 -2.68 -28.20 -20.72
CA PRO A 401 -2.10 -27.33 -21.73
C PRO A 401 -2.37 -27.77 -23.17
N ASP A 402 -2.51 -29.06 -23.41
CA ASP A 402 -2.72 -29.67 -24.73
C ASP A 402 -4.18 -30.10 -24.94
N GLU A 403 -5.05 -29.83 -23.96
CA GLU A 403 -6.48 -30.10 -24.01
C GLU A 403 -7.23 -28.84 -24.48
N ASP A 404 -8.20 -29.03 -25.37
CA ASP A 404 -9.03 -27.97 -25.94
C ASP A 404 -9.95 -27.38 -24.85
N ALA A 405 -9.90 -26.05 -24.66
CA ALA A 405 -10.63 -25.38 -23.56
C ALA A 405 -12.14 -25.48 -23.70
N ASP A 406 -12.65 -25.60 -24.92
CA ASP A 406 -14.09 -25.54 -25.21
C ASP A 406 -14.75 -26.93 -25.18
N SER A 407 -13.95 -28.00 -25.23
CA SER A 407 -14.46 -29.38 -25.25
C SER A 407 -13.96 -30.29 -24.12
N ALA A 408 -12.84 -29.98 -23.49
CA ALA A 408 -12.29 -30.81 -22.42
C ALA A 408 -12.89 -30.48 -21.05
N GLU A 409 -13.22 -31.53 -20.29
CA GLU A 409 -13.74 -31.38 -18.93
C GLU A 409 -12.64 -30.90 -17.95
N PRO A 410 -12.90 -29.86 -17.14
CA PRO A 410 -11.95 -29.38 -16.13
C PRO A 410 -11.64 -30.44 -15.06
N LYS A 411 -10.37 -30.82 -14.94
CA LYS A 411 -9.88 -31.79 -13.94
C LYS A 411 -9.16 -31.08 -12.82
N VAL A 412 -9.20 -31.66 -11.62
CA VAL A 412 -8.37 -31.19 -10.49
C VAL A 412 -6.95 -31.68 -10.72
N ARG A 413 -6.00 -30.75 -10.72
CA ARG A 413 -4.57 -30.96 -10.93
C ARG A 413 -3.81 -30.42 -9.73
N LEU A 414 -2.95 -31.22 -9.10
CA LEU A 414 -2.32 -30.81 -7.84
C LEU A 414 -1.20 -29.78 -8.05
N ILE A 415 -0.98 -28.91 -7.06
CA ILE A 415 0.24 -28.10 -6.96
C ILE A 415 1.33 -29.00 -6.37
N ILE A 416 2.34 -29.32 -7.16
CA ILE A 416 3.39 -30.27 -6.81
C ILE A 416 4.78 -29.64 -6.91
N GLY A 417 5.69 -30.10 -6.06
CA GLY A 417 7.13 -29.91 -6.18
C GLY A 417 7.83 -31.25 -6.33
N GLU A 418 9.16 -31.24 -6.31
CA GLU A 418 9.98 -32.45 -6.44
C GLU A 418 9.66 -33.51 -5.37
N ASN A 419 9.29 -33.07 -4.16
CA ASN A 419 9.05 -33.94 -3.00
C ASN A 419 7.56 -34.29 -2.78
N GLY A 420 6.65 -33.93 -3.70
CA GLY A 420 5.22 -34.26 -3.60
C GLY A 420 4.28 -33.05 -3.72
N PRO A 421 3.01 -33.18 -3.30
CA PRO A 421 2.04 -32.08 -3.38
C PRO A 421 2.16 -31.08 -2.22
N CYS A 422 1.63 -29.88 -2.44
CA CYS A 422 1.45 -28.87 -1.39
C CYS A 422 0.14 -29.12 -0.63
N TYR A 423 0.03 -28.63 0.61
CA TYR A 423 -1.14 -28.90 1.46
C TYR A 423 -1.59 -27.68 2.24
N ALA A 424 -2.90 -27.59 2.49
CA ALA A 424 -3.46 -26.72 3.50
C ALA A 424 -3.43 -27.43 4.87
N PRO A 425 -2.98 -26.77 5.96
CA PRO A 425 -2.93 -27.38 7.29
C PRO A 425 -4.28 -27.93 7.78
N ASN A 426 -5.37 -27.21 7.60
CA ASN A 426 -6.68 -27.53 8.19
C ASN A 426 -7.85 -27.48 7.20
N PHE A 427 -7.72 -26.80 6.06
CA PHE A 427 -8.87 -26.54 5.20
C PHE A 427 -9.00 -27.52 4.02
N ASP A 428 -10.16 -28.19 3.93
CA ASP A 428 -10.64 -28.91 2.75
C ASP A 428 -11.67 -28.07 1.98
N GLY A 429 -11.72 -28.23 0.65
CA GLY A 429 -12.64 -27.46 -0.21
C GLY A 429 -12.48 -25.93 -0.14
N ALA A 430 -11.39 -25.42 0.42
CA ALA A 430 -11.04 -24.01 0.44
C ALA A 430 -10.68 -23.49 -0.96
N THR A 431 -10.82 -22.19 -1.14
CA THR A 431 -10.27 -21.45 -2.29
C THR A 431 -8.84 -21.03 -1.99
N LEU A 432 -7.97 -20.94 -3.00
CA LEU A 432 -6.64 -20.38 -2.81
C LEU A 432 -6.53 -18.97 -3.38
N SER A 433 -5.82 -18.12 -2.67
CA SER A 433 -5.58 -16.71 -3.02
C SER A 433 -4.19 -16.27 -2.66
#